data_AF-A0A947FSS8-F1
#
_entry.id   AF-A0A947FSS8-F1
#
_cell.length_a   1.000
_cell.length_b   1.000
_cell.length_c   1.000
_cell.angle_alpha   90.00
_cell.angle_beta   90.00
_cell.angle_gamma   90.00
#
_symmetry.space_group_name_H-M   'P 1'
#
loop_
_entity.id
_entity.type
_entity.pdbx_description
1 polymer ?
#
loop_
_entity_poly.entity_id
_entity_poly.type
_entity_poly.pdbx_seq_one_letter_code
_entity_poly.pdbx_strand_id
1 'polypeptide(L)'
;MTDNDYPRDLKGYGAHPPAANWPDAARIAVQFVINYEEGGENCVLHGDAASEKFLSDIVGAVEYPGQRHMNMESLYEYGSRAGFWRLHRLFAGRKLP
;
A
#
# COMPACT_ATOMS: atom_id res chain seq x y z
N MET A 1 -3.42 13.45 -37.89
CA MET A 1 -2.92 12.14 -37.47
C MET A 1 -3.62 11.76 -36.18
N THR A 2 -4.72 11.03 -36.30
CA THR A 2 -5.45 10.45 -35.16
C THR A 2 -4.67 9.23 -34.70
N ASP A 3 -3.85 9.41 -33.67
CA ASP A 3 -3.17 8.31 -32.97
C ASP A 3 -4.24 7.51 -32.22
N ASN A 4 -4.81 6.50 -32.89
CA ASN A 4 -6.07 5.86 -32.47
C ASN A 4 -5.86 4.56 -31.68
N ASP A 5 -4.61 4.15 -31.43
CA ASP A 5 -4.25 2.91 -30.71
C ASP A 5 -3.39 3.16 -29.46
N TYR A 6 -3.21 4.41 -29.02
CA TYR A 6 -2.39 4.68 -27.82
C TYR A 6 -3.17 4.35 -26.53
N PRO A 7 -2.76 3.32 -25.74
CA PRO A 7 -3.61 2.73 -24.70
C PRO A 7 -3.57 3.52 -23.37
N ARG A 8 -3.16 4.78 -23.40
CA ARG A 8 -3.02 5.62 -22.20
C ARG A 8 -3.73 6.95 -22.43
N ASP A 9 -4.57 7.32 -21.48
CA ASP A 9 -5.02 8.70 -21.36
C ASP A 9 -3.90 9.55 -20.72
N LEU A 10 -3.20 10.31 -21.56
CA LEU A 10 -2.19 11.27 -21.11
C LEU A 10 -2.77 12.66 -20.82
N LYS A 11 -4.03 12.90 -21.19
CA LYS A 11 -4.65 14.23 -21.12
C LYS A 11 -5.43 14.41 -19.83
N GLY A 12 -6.16 13.40 -19.39
CA GLY A 12 -7.09 13.50 -18.27
C GLY A 12 -8.00 14.73 -18.42
N TYR A 13 -8.15 15.49 -17.34
CA TYR A 13 -8.99 16.70 -17.34
C TYR A 13 -8.36 17.95 -17.98
N GLY A 14 -7.09 17.90 -18.38
CA GLY A 14 -6.40 19.07 -18.95
C GLY A 14 -6.37 20.28 -17.99
N ALA A 15 -6.46 21.49 -18.55
CA ALA A 15 -6.26 22.74 -17.80
C ALA A 15 -7.40 23.12 -16.83
N HIS A 16 -8.57 22.51 -16.97
CA HIS A 16 -9.78 22.91 -16.25
C HIS A 16 -10.49 21.69 -15.64
N PRO A 17 -9.98 21.17 -14.49
CA PRO A 17 -10.65 20.07 -13.80
C PRO A 17 -12.03 20.49 -13.28
N PRO A 18 -12.98 19.53 -13.17
CA PRO A 18 -14.32 19.83 -12.66
C PRO A 18 -14.27 20.29 -11.20
N ALA A 19 -15.25 21.11 -10.81
CA ALA A 19 -15.45 21.42 -9.40
C ALA A 19 -15.87 20.15 -8.65
N ALA A 20 -15.07 19.73 -7.68
CA ALA A 20 -15.28 18.47 -6.97
C ALA A 20 -16.52 18.49 -6.05
N ASN A 21 -17.00 19.68 -5.66
CA ASN A 21 -18.22 19.88 -4.87
C ASN A 21 -18.33 18.95 -3.65
N TRP A 22 -17.25 18.85 -2.88
CA TRP A 22 -17.21 18.01 -1.69
C TRP A 22 -18.31 18.41 -0.68
N PRO A 23 -18.81 17.45 0.14
CA PRO A 23 -19.76 17.75 1.21
C PRO A 23 -19.29 18.92 2.09
N ASP A 24 -20.24 19.68 2.61
CA ASP A 24 -20.02 20.82 3.52
C ASP A 24 -19.10 21.93 2.94
N ALA A 25 -19.02 22.03 1.61
CA ALA A 25 -18.13 22.96 0.91
C ALA A 25 -16.64 22.80 1.31
N ALA A 26 -16.23 21.57 1.65
CA ALA A 26 -14.86 21.27 2.02
C ALA A 26 -13.88 21.61 0.90
N ARG A 27 -12.75 22.24 1.25
CA ARG A 27 -11.71 22.63 0.29
C ARG A 27 -10.83 21.47 -0.15
N ILE A 28 -10.81 20.39 0.63
CA ILE A 28 -10.02 19.18 0.39
C ILE A 28 -10.75 17.98 0.96
N ALA A 29 -10.70 16.85 0.26
CA ALA A 29 -11.03 15.54 0.81
C ALA A 29 -9.72 14.84 1.20
N VAL A 30 -9.62 14.39 2.45
CA VAL A 30 -8.48 13.61 2.96
C VAL A 30 -8.95 12.17 3.12
N GLN A 31 -8.21 11.21 2.54
CA GLN A 31 -8.54 9.79 2.59
C GLN A 31 -7.33 9.02 3.12
N PHE A 32 -7.49 8.36 4.25
CA PHE A 32 -6.45 7.51 4.86
C PHE A 32 -6.57 6.08 4.38
N VAL A 33 -5.52 5.53 3.78
CA VAL A 33 -5.45 4.12 3.39
C VAL A 33 -4.61 3.36 4.41
N ILE A 34 -5.13 2.25 4.92
CA ILE A 34 -4.39 1.31 5.75
C ILE A 34 -4.27 0.02 4.96
N ASN A 35 -3.08 -0.22 4.41
CA ASN A 35 -2.75 -1.50 3.80
C ASN A 35 -2.61 -2.57 4.90
N TYR A 36 -3.08 -3.77 4.60
CA TYR A 36 -2.90 -4.95 5.43
C TYR A 36 -2.42 -6.07 4.50
N GLU A 37 -1.11 -6.19 4.42
CA GLU A 37 -0.39 -7.06 3.47
C GLU A 37 0.34 -8.17 4.21
N GLU A 38 0.46 -8.04 5.54
CA GLU A 38 1.22 -8.91 6.41
C GLU A 38 0.57 -10.31 6.52
N GLY A 39 1.32 -11.32 6.09
CA GLY A 39 0.87 -12.70 5.86
C GLY A 39 0.51 -13.00 4.41
N GLY A 40 0.62 -12.02 3.50
CA GLY A 40 0.39 -12.17 2.06
C GLY A 40 1.60 -11.80 1.21
N GLU A 41 2.72 -11.45 1.82
CA GLU A 41 3.99 -11.16 1.15
C GLU A 41 4.64 -12.42 0.55
N ASN A 42 5.69 -12.22 -0.25
CA ASN A 42 6.42 -13.34 -0.84
C ASN A 42 7.03 -14.22 0.26
N CYS A 43 6.65 -15.49 0.28
CA CYS A 43 7.18 -16.45 1.21
C CYS A 43 7.16 -17.85 0.60
N VAL A 44 8.24 -18.61 0.78
CA VAL A 44 8.30 -19.99 0.30
C VAL A 44 7.23 -20.90 0.92
N LEU A 45 6.68 -20.52 2.08
CA LEU A 45 5.53 -21.20 2.70
C LEU A 45 4.23 -20.98 1.92
N HIS A 46 4.13 -19.90 1.14
CA HIS A 46 3.00 -19.59 0.27
C HIS A 46 3.15 -20.23 -1.13
N GLY A 47 4.29 -20.87 -1.41
CA GLY A 47 4.62 -21.45 -2.71
C GLY A 47 5.43 -20.54 -3.63
N ASP A 48 5.88 -19.39 -3.14
CA ASP A 48 6.70 -18.45 -3.91
C ASP A 48 8.14 -18.97 -4.09
N ALA A 49 8.80 -18.50 -5.15
CA ALA A 49 10.15 -18.94 -5.48
C ALA A 49 11.23 -18.42 -4.52
N ALA A 50 10.95 -17.34 -3.78
CA ALA A 50 11.91 -16.67 -2.89
C ALA A 50 11.21 -15.90 -1.77
N SER A 51 11.99 -15.44 -0.78
CA SER A 51 11.51 -14.56 0.29
C SER A 51 11.21 -13.13 -0.18
N GLU A 52 10.37 -12.42 0.57
CA GLU A 52 10.13 -10.98 0.37
C GLU A 52 11.43 -10.13 0.46
N LYS A 53 11.41 -9.01 -0.25
CA LYS A 53 12.50 -8.04 -0.35
C LYS A 53 12.06 -6.58 -0.26
N PHE A 54 10.75 -6.30 -0.35
CA PHE A 54 10.23 -4.94 -0.41
C PHE A 54 9.67 -4.45 0.94
N LEU A 55 9.51 -3.12 1.05
CA LEU A 55 8.88 -2.38 2.16
C LEU A 55 9.15 -2.92 3.58
N SER A 56 10.43 -3.09 3.91
CA SER A 56 10.87 -3.46 5.26
C SER A 56 11.97 -2.53 5.77
N ASP A 57 12.35 -2.69 7.04
CA ASP A 57 13.49 -1.99 7.64
C ASP A 57 14.85 -2.46 7.07
N ILE A 58 14.89 -3.55 6.30
CA ILE A 58 16.09 -4.06 5.62
C ILE A 58 16.20 -3.39 4.25
N VAL A 59 16.75 -2.17 4.24
CA VAL A 59 16.92 -1.39 3.01
C VAL A 59 17.81 -2.14 2.01
N GLY A 60 17.29 -2.35 0.80
CA GLY A 60 18.00 -3.06 -0.25
C GLY A 60 18.11 -4.57 0.00
N ALA A 61 17.18 -5.16 0.77
CA ALA A 61 17.09 -6.59 0.93
C ALA A 61 17.12 -7.30 -0.43
N VAL A 62 17.84 -8.41 -0.48
CA VAL A 62 17.84 -9.33 -1.61
C VAL A 62 16.96 -10.52 -1.21
N GLU A 63 16.12 -10.96 -2.13
CA GLU A 63 15.31 -12.17 -1.94
C GLU A 63 16.21 -13.40 -1.81
N TYR A 64 15.82 -14.36 -0.97
CA TYR A 64 16.54 -15.61 -0.81
C TYR A 64 15.80 -16.71 -1.59
N PRO A 65 16.35 -17.20 -2.72
CA PRO A 65 15.69 -18.23 -3.53
C PRO A 65 15.52 -19.54 -2.74
N GLY A 66 14.31 -20.10 -2.77
CA GLY A 66 13.96 -21.36 -2.12
C GLY A 66 14.13 -21.38 -0.60
N GLN A 67 14.30 -20.21 0.03
CA GLN A 67 14.59 -20.10 1.45
C GLN A 67 13.68 -19.08 2.13
N ARG A 68 13.48 -19.31 3.43
CA ARG A 68 12.85 -18.34 4.32
C ARG A 68 13.85 -17.24 4.69
N HIS A 69 13.35 -16.02 4.86
CA HIS A 69 14.13 -14.91 5.36
C HIS A 69 13.54 -14.49 6.71
N MET A 70 14.00 -15.14 7.78
CA MET A 70 13.40 -15.03 9.12
C MET A 70 13.33 -13.58 9.64
N ASN A 71 14.34 -12.75 9.35
CA ASN A 71 14.32 -11.34 9.73
C ASN A 71 13.17 -10.60 9.02
N MET A 72 13.01 -10.82 7.71
CA MET A 72 11.93 -10.23 6.91
C MET A 72 10.55 -10.65 7.44
N GLU A 73 10.35 -11.94 7.67
CA GLU A 73 9.09 -12.48 8.19
C GLU A 73 8.75 -11.83 9.55
N SER A 74 9.72 -11.72 10.46
CA SER A 74 9.48 -11.07 11.77
C SER A 74 9.10 -9.58 11.68
N LEU A 75 9.56 -8.89 10.63
CA LEU A 75 9.21 -7.49 10.38
C LEU A 75 7.77 -7.36 9.86
N TYR A 76 7.37 -8.22 8.93
CA TYR A 76 5.98 -8.30 8.46
C TYR A 76 5.05 -8.73 9.61
N GLU A 77 5.44 -9.71 10.42
CA GLU A 77 4.67 -10.12 11.60
C GLU A 77 4.43 -8.96 12.58
N TYR A 78 5.34 -7.98 12.69
CA TYR A 78 5.10 -6.82 13.55
C TYR A 78 3.86 -6.02 13.12
N GLY A 79 3.64 -5.86 11.81
CA GLY A 79 2.50 -5.12 11.27
C GLY A 79 1.17 -5.74 11.70
N SER A 80 1.00 -7.04 11.49
CA SER A 80 -0.22 -7.77 11.89
C SER A 80 -0.36 -7.93 13.41
N ARG A 81 0.74 -8.18 14.13
CA ARG A 81 0.71 -8.44 15.59
C ARG A 81 0.56 -7.17 16.43
N ALA A 82 1.13 -6.05 15.99
CA ALA A 82 1.23 -4.84 16.80
C ALA A 82 0.90 -3.55 16.04
N GLY A 83 1.40 -3.39 14.81
CA GLY A 83 1.26 -2.18 13.99
C GLY A 83 -0.21 -1.81 13.75
N PHE A 84 -0.99 -2.76 13.21
CA PHE A 84 -2.40 -2.58 12.90
C PHE A 84 -3.19 -2.12 14.13
N TRP A 85 -3.05 -2.80 15.26
CA TRP A 85 -3.80 -2.46 16.48
C TRP A 85 -3.45 -1.07 17.02
N ARG A 86 -2.22 -0.60 16.82
CA ARG A 86 -1.83 0.77 17.19
C ARG A 86 -2.56 1.79 16.31
N LEU A 87 -2.60 1.56 15.00
CA LEU A 87 -3.32 2.42 14.05
C LEU A 87 -4.83 2.39 14.31
N HIS A 88 -5.42 1.22 14.45
CA HIS A 88 -6.84 1.06 14.74
C HIS A 88 -7.27 1.87 15.98
N ARG A 89 -6.52 1.78 17.09
CA ARG A 89 -6.80 2.58 18.30
C ARG A 89 -6.65 4.09 18.06
N LEU A 90 -5.69 4.51 17.23
CA LEU A 90 -5.45 5.92 16.92
C LEU A 90 -6.64 6.56 16.18
N PHE A 91 -7.13 5.86 15.15
CA PHE A 91 -8.25 6.29 14.30
C PHE A 91 -9.57 6.24 15.07
N ALA A 92 -9.88 5.10 15.71
CA ALA A 92 -11.07 4.95 16.52
C ALA A 92 -11.13 5.97 17.67
N GLY A 93 -10.01 6.23 18.34
CA GLY A 93 -9.92 7.23 19.41
C GLY A 93 -10.15 8.67 18.95
N ARG A 94 -9.93 8.96 17.67
CA ARG A 94 -10.20 10.26 17.04
C ARG A 94 -11.54 10.33 16.31
N LYS A 95 -12.30 9.22 16.29
CA LYS A 95 -13.53 9.07 15.51
C LYS A 95 -13.31 9.39 14.02
N LEU A 96 -12.14 9.04 13.52
CA LEU A 96 -11.84 9.12 12.09
C LEU A 96 -12.26 7.80 11.44
N PRO A 97 -12.79 7.85 10.20
CA PRO A 97 -13.06 6.64 9.44
C PRO A 97 -11.78 5.85 9.14
#